data_AF-A0A8H2X7Y3-F1
#
_entry.id   AF-A0A8H2X7Y3-F1
#
_cell.length_a   1.000
_cell.length_b   1.000
_cell.length_c   1.000
_cell.angle_alpha   90.00
_cell.angle_beta   90.00
_cell.angle_gamma   90.00
#
_symmetry.space_group_name_H-M   'P 1'
#
loop_
_entity.id
_entity.type
_entity.pdbx_description
1 polymer ?
#
loop_
_entity_poly.entity_id
_entity_poly.type
_entity_poly.pdbx_seq_one_letter_code
_entity_poly.pdbx_strand_id
1 'polypeptide(L)'
;MLSVVKGLTFPPSRLSQAPTRSNIRHFVPQAGQVLLITDSPASSAQFLVQALLQSQLKREGEAFGRGCIIISVDHDFAHISAIAARSNLNLAQSIRDGALVYVDALSQASQPPSNLDDGVGAPDGPPTTPGIVICPPLATSLRPLYDVIQQAFERLSPNAVGKLLILGDVSTLEWMGIPATEVSRFVRAVRALAVKASSSFPCALVL
;
A
#
# COMPACT_ATOMS: atom_id res chain seq x y z
N MET A 1 -6.94 12.67 -18.08
CA MET A 1 -6.47 11.84 -19.22
C MET A 1 -5.52 10.81 -18.62
N LEU A 2 -5.96 9.56 -18.45
CA LEU A 2 -5.15 8.50 -17.85
C LEU A 2 -4.02 8.13 -18.82
N SER A 3 -2.79 8.55 -18.54
CA SER A 3 -1.62 8.12 -19.29
C SER A 3 -0.99 6.93 -18.58
N VAL A 4 -1.32 5.71 -19.05
CA VAL A 4 -0.53 4.53 -18.69
C VAL A 4 0.79 4.67 -19.45
N VAL A 5 1.83 5.18 -18.78
CA VAL A 5 3.17 5.24 -19.35
C VAL A 5 3.63 3.81 -19.61
N LYS A 6 3.59 3.40 -20.89
CA LYS A 6 4.16 2.14 -21.40
C LYS A 6 5.68 2.21 -21.33
N GLY A 7 6.20 2.10 -20.11
CA GLY A 7 7.62 2.19 -19.81
C GLY A 7 8.24 0.87 -19.34
N LEU A 8 7.63 -0.29 -19.58
CA LEU A 8 8.25 -1.60 -19.40
C LEU A 8 7.68 -2.57 -20.44
N THR A 9 8.55 -3.15 -21.25
CA THR A 9 8.25 -4.17 -22.27
C THR A 9 7.47 -5.33 -21.66
N PHE A 10 6.17 -5.40 -21.95
CA PHE A 10 5.34 -6.57 -21.68
C PHE A 10 5.64 -7.64 -22.74
N PRO A 11 5.85 -8.93 -22.39
CA PRO A 11 5.80 -10.00 -23.36
C PRO A 11 4.37 -10.08 -23.96
N PRO A 12 4.23 -10.40 -25.25
CA PRO A 12 2.94 -10.43 -25.93
C PRO A 12 2.16 -11.67 -25.50
N SER A 13 1.39 -11.57 -24.41
CA SER A 13 0.44 -12.60 -24.03
C SER A 13 -0.83 -12.48 -24.89
N ARG A 14 -0.82 -13.24 -26.00
CA ARG A 14 -1.94 -13.79 -26.78
C ARG A 14 -3.31 -13.10 -26.62
N LEU A 15 -3.57 -12.16 -27.53
CA LEU A 15 -4.91 -11.72 -27.88
C LEU A 15 -5.68 -12.86 -28.57
N SER A 16 -6.49 -13.60 -27.82
CA SER A 16 -7.63 -14.33 -28.37
C SER A 16 -8.61 -14.68 -27.25
N GLN A 17 -9.53 -13.77 -26.93
CA GLN A 17 -10.87 -14.15 -26.47
C GLN A 17 -11.83 -12.97 -26.62
N ALA A 18 -13.01 -13.28 -27.18
CA ALA A 18 -14.09 -12.34 -27.50
C ALA A 18 -14.63 -11.61 -26.25
N PRO A 19 -15.21 -10.41 -26.40
CA PRO A 19 -15.63 -9.57 -25.27
C PRO A 19 -16.93 -10.10 -24.67
N THR A 20 -16.83 -10.98 -23.67
CA THR A 20 -17.95 -11.29 -22.77
C THR A 20 -17.98 -10.28 -21.61
N ARG A 21 -19.20 -9.88 -21.22
CA ARG A 21 -19.51 -8.83 -20.24
C ARG A 21 -18.92 -9.13 -18.84
N SER A 22 -17.65 -8.81 -18.59
CA SER A 22 -17.07 -8.62 -17.23
C SER A 22 -15.68 -7.97 -17.28
N ASN A 23 -15.56 -6.81 -17.93
CA ASN A 23 -14.28 -6.23 -18.37
C ASN A 23 -13.51 -5.38 -17.32
N ILE A 24 -13.83 -5.48 -16.03
CA ILE A 24 -13.12 -4.71 -14.98
C ILE A 24 -11.91 -5.49 -14.42
N ARG A 25 -11.74 -6.78 -14.79
CA ARG A 25 -10.60 -7.60 -14.36
C ARG A 25 -9.23 -7.10 -14.86
N HIS A 26 -9.20 -6.13 -15.76
CA HIS A 26 -7.97 -5.60 -16.35
C HIS A 26 -7.21 -4.60 -15.48
N PHE A 27 -7.79 -4.12 -14.38
CA PHE A 27 -7.13 -3.10 -13.57
C PHE A 27 -6.24 -3.66 -12.45
N VAL A 28 -6.34 -4.96 -12.14
CA VAL A 28 -5.52 -5.57 -11.09
C VAL A 28 -4.14 -5.93 -11.65
N PRO A 29 -3.06 -5.31 -11.17
CA PRO A 29 -1.71 -5.65 -11.61
C PRO A 29 -1.40 -7.13 -11.33
N GLN A 30 -0.70 -7.77 -12.26
CA GLN A 30 -0.24 -9.15 -12.09
C GLN A 30 0.94 -9.22 -11.12
N ALA A 31 1.29 -10.44 -10.72
CA ALA A 31 2.49 -10.74 -9.94
C ALA A 31 3.74 -10.04 -10.51
N GLY A 32 4.47 -9.34 -9.65
CA GLY A 32 5.71 -8.64 -10.02
C GLY A 32 5.52 -7.40 -10.89
N GLN A 33 4.28 -7.03 -11.22
CA GLN A 33 3.97 -5.78 -11.91
C GLN A 33 3.88 -4.61 -10.94
N VAL A 34 4.26 -3.44 -11.43
CA VAL A 34 4.10 -2.16 -10.76
C VAL A 34 3.09 -1.36 -11.55
N LEU A 35 2.08 -0.84 -10.87
CA LEU A 35 1.10 0.07 -11.42
C LEU A 35 1.34 1.45 -10.81
N LEU A 36 1.74 2.41 -11.64
CA LEU A 36 1.84 3.81 -11.23
C LEU A 36 0.51 4.51 -11.53
N ILE A 37 -0.11 5.06 -10.50
CA ILE A 37 -1.34 5.85 -10.58
C ILE A 37 -0.97 7.31 -10.33
N THR A 38 -0.96 8.10 -11.39
CA THR A 38 -0.82 9.56 -11.29
C THR A 38 -2.18 10.21 -11.36
N ASP A 39 -2.44 11.20 -10.51
CA ASP A 39 -3.66 11.98 -10.57
C ASP A 39 -3.40 13.49 -10.57
N SER A 40 -4.48 14.26 -10.52
CA SER A 40 -4.41 15.71 -10.38
C SER A 40 -5.51 16.16 -9.41
N PRO A 41 -5.38 17.32 -8.76
CA PRO A 41 -6.41 17.82 -7.85
C PRO A 41 -7.79 17.94 -8.51
N ALA A 42 -7.84 18.24 -9.81
CA ALA A 42 -9.09 18.32 -10.58
C ALA A 42 -9.72 16.95 -10.92
N SER A 43 -8.97 15.85 -10.75
CA SER A 43 -9.37 14.50 -11.11
C SER A 43 -8.61 13.49 -10.26
N SER A 44 -9.07 13.28 -9.02
CA SER A 44 -8.45 12.35 -8.08
C SER A 44 -8.55 10.90 -8.56
N ALA A 45 -7.48 10.12 -8.40
CA ALA A 45 -7.46 8.69 -8.70
C ALA A 45 -7.80 7.79 -7.51
N GLN A 46 -8.23 8.38 -6.38
CA GLN A 46 -8.57 7.64 -5.16
C GLN A 46 -9.63 6.55 -5.41
N PHE A 47 -10.56 6.77 -6.34
CA PHE A 47 -11.55 5.76 -6.73
C PHE A 47 -10.92 4.49 -7.32
N LEU A 48 -9.77 4.59 -8.00
CA LEU A 48 -9.04 3.43 -8.53
C LEU A 48 -8.41 2.61 -7.41
N VAL A 49 -7.81 3.29 -6.42
CA VAL A 49 -7.27 2.64 -5.21
C VAL A 49 -8.39 1.90 -4.46
N GLN A 50 -9.56 2.52 -4.32
CA GLN A 50 -10.72 1.89 -3.70
C GLN A 50 -11.24 0.69 -4.50
N ALA A 51 -11.31 0.79 -5.83
CA ALA A 51 -11.68 -0.33 -6.69
C ALA A 51 -10.70 -1.50 -6.58
N LEU A 52 -9.40 -1.22 -6.47
CA LEU A 52 -8.36 -2.22 -6.23
C LEU A 52 -8.52 -2.89 -4.87
N LEU A 53 -8.73 -2.11 -3.81
CA LEU A 53 -8.97 -2.62 -2.46
C LEU A 53 -10.20 -3.54 -2.41
N GLN A 54 -11.30 -3.12 -3.03
CA GLN A 54 -12.50 -3.95 -3.15
C GLN A 54 -12.20 -5.25 -3.90
N SER A 55 -11.49 -5.17 -5.02
CA SER A 55 -11.17 -6.37 -5.80
C SER A 55 -10.27 -7.34 -5.04
N GLN A 56 -9.41 -6.86 -4.13
CA GLN A 56 -8.56 -7.73 -3.32
C GLN A 56 -9.28 -8.31 -2.11
N LEU A 57 -10.01 -7.49 -1.36
CA LEU A 57 -10.58 -7.87 -0.06
C LEU A 57 -11.99 -8.49 -0.16
N LYS A 58 -12.79 -8.16 -1.18
CA LYS A 58 -14.20 -8.59 -1.29
C LYS A 58 -14.40 -9.96 -1.94
N ARG A 59 -13.35 -10.77 -2.10
CA ARG A 59 -13.45 -12.01 -2.88
C ARG A 59 -14.04 -13.15 -2.04
N GLU A 60 -15.36 -13.31 -2.13
CA GLU A 60 -16.10 -14.40 -1.50
C GLU A 60 -15.76 -15.76 -2.14
N GLY A 61 -15.40 -16.75 -1.32
CA GLY A 61 -15.35 -18.16 -1.72
C GLY A 61 -13.96 -18.80 -1.91
N GLU A 62 -12.86 -18.06 -1.82
CA GLU A 62 -11.52 -18.66 -1.77
C GLU A 62 -11.14 -18.97 -0.32
N ALA A 63 -10.77 -20.24 -0.04
CA ALA A 63 -10.38 -20.71 1.30
C ALA A 63 -9.14 -20.01 1.88
N PHE A 64 -8.38 -19.31 1.03
CA PHE A 64 -7.25 -18.47 1.41
C PHE A 64 -7.53 -17.04 0.96
N GLY A 65 -7.71 -16.14 1.93
CA GLY A 65 -7.93 -14.72 1.69
C GLY A 65 -6.71 -14.05 1.04
N ARG A 66 -6.94 -12.97 0.29
CA ARG A 66 -5.87 -12.16 -0.29
C ARG A 66 -5.31 -11.18 0.73
N GLY A 67 -4.00 -10.97 0.71
CA GLY A 67 -3.32 -10.05 1.59
C GLY A 67 -3.21 -8.66 0.98
N CYS A 68 -3.38 -7.60 1.77
CA CYS A 68 -3.15 -6.24 1.35
C CYS A 68 -2.30 -5.49 2.39
N ILE A 69 -1.35 -4.69 1.92
CA ILE A 69 -0.62 -3.72 2.74
C ILE A 69 -0.91 -2.35 2.16
N ILE A 70 -1.37 -1.44 3.00
CA ILE A 70 -1.58 -0.03 2.63
C ILE A 70 -0.57 0.79 3.41
N ILE A 71 0.21 1.60 2.72
CA ILE A 71 1.11 2.58 3.29
C ILE A 71 0.56 3.94 2.90
N SER A 72 0.27 4.78 3.88
CA SER A 72 -0.28 6.11 3.64
C SER A 72 0.64 7.16 4.27
N VAL A 73 0.97 8.17 3.46
CA VAL A 73 1.85 9.28 3.85
C VAL A 73 1.04 10.58 4.05
N ASP A 74 -0.16 10.66 3.48
CA ASP A 74 -1.00 11.85 3.37
C ASP A 74 -2.35 11.74 4.11
N HIS A 75 -2.79 10.51 4.41
CA HIS A 75 -4.08 10.22 5.01
C HIS A 75 -3.95 9.34 6.25
N ASP A 76 -4.86 9.55 7.21
CA ASP A 76 -4.98 8.70 8.39
C ASP A 76 -5.84 7.46 8.11
N PHE A 77 -5.77 6.50 9.03
CA PHE A 77 -6.56 5.27 8.91
C PHE A 77 -8.07 5.55 8.93
N ALA A 78 -8.51 6.54 9.71
CA ALA A 78 -9.93 6.88 9.84
C ALA A 78 -10.50 7.36 8.50
N HIS A 79 -9.78 8.18 7.75
CA HIS A 79 -10.15 8.64 6.42
C HIS A 79 -10.28 7.47 5.43
N ILE A 80 -9.27 6.62 5.35
CA ILE A 80 -9.27 5.48 4.43
C ILE A 80 -10.37 4.47 4.79
N SER A 81 -10.58 4.23 6.09
CA SER A 81 -11.65 3.39 6.60
C SER A 81 -13.04 3.93 6.26
N ALA A 82 -13.26 5.25 6.44
CA ALA A 82 -14.53 5.89 6.09
C ALA A 82 -14.84 5.77 4.59
N ILE A 83 -13.83 5.91 3.72
CA ILE A 83 -14.02 5.76 2.27
C ILE A 83 -14.29 4.30 1.89
N ALA A 84 -13.55 3.36 2.48
CA ALA A 84 -13.74 1.93 2.25
C ALA A 84 -15.13 1.46 2.73
N ALA A 85 -15.64 2.02 3.83
CA ALA A 85 -16.98 1.71 4.34
C ALA A 85 -18.08 2.04 3.32
N ARG A 86 -17.94 3.11 2.52
CA ARG A 86 -18.87 3.44 1.41
C ARG A 86 -18.93 2.36 0.34
N SER A 87 -17.90 1.53 0.28
CA SER A 87 -17.75 0.41 -0.65
C SER A 87 -18.21 -0.94 -0.07
N ASN A 88 -18.78 -0.92 1.14
CA ASN A 88 -19.08 -2.10 1.95
C ASN A 88 -17.84 -2.92 2.30
N LEU A 89 -16.68 -2.29 2.47
CA LEU A 89 -15.48 -2.91 3.01
C LEU A 89 -15.30 -2.53 4.48
N ASN A 90 -15.11 -3.52 5.33
CA ASN A 90 -14.78 -3.30 6.74
C ASN A 90 -13.27 -3.55 6.94
N LEU A 91 -12.47 -2.48 6.85
CA LEU A 91 -11.01 -2.59 6.99
C LEU A 91 -10.59 -3.08 8.38
N ALA A 92 -11.32 -2.69 9.44
CA ALA A 92 -11.04 -3.16 10.79
C ALA A 92 -11.25 -4.68 10.91
N GLN A 93 -12.23 -5.24 10.21
CA GLN A 93 -12.40 -6.69 10.11
C GLN A 93 -11.23 -7.33 9.35
N SER A 94 -10.86 -6.80 8.18
CA SER A 94 -9.74 -7.33 7.39
C SER A 94 -8.41 -7.30 8.13
N ILE A 95 -8.21 -6.30 9.00
CA ILE A 95 -7.04 -6.22 9.87
C ILE A 95 -7.08 -7.32 10.94
N ARG A 96 -8.23 -7.52 11.61
CA ARG A 96 -8.40 -8.60 12.60
C ARG A 96 -8.19 -9.98 12.00
N ASP A 97 -8.59 -10.16 10.75
CA ASP A 97 -8.42 -11.41 10.00
C ASP A 97 -6.97 -11.60 9.47
N GLY A 98 -6.09 -10.60 9.66
CA GLY A 98 -4.71 -10.63 9.17
C GLY A 98 -4.61 -10.54 7.64
N ALA A 99 -5.70 -10.13 6.96
CA ALA A 99 -5.77 -9.92 5.52
C ALA A 99 -5.31 -8.52 5.11
N LEU A 100 -5.33 -7.55 6.02
CA LEU A 100 -4.90 -6.17 5.78
C LEU A 100 -3.90 -5.73 6.85
N VAL A 101 -2.82 -5.07 6.43
CA VAL A 101 -1.91 -4.33 7.31
C VAL A 101 -1.89 -2.88 6.87
N TYR A 102 -2.12 -1.96 7.81
CA TYR A 102 -2.07 -0.53 7.55
C TYR A 102 -0.80 0.08 8.17
N VAL A 103 -0.04 0.82 7.38
CA VAL A 103 1.18 1.50 7.79
C VAL A 103 0.96 3.00 7.70
N ASP A 104 1.00 3.66 8.86
CA ASP A 104 0.89 5.11 8.98
C ASP A 104 2.27 5.76 8.94
N ALA A 105 2.58 6.43 7.83
CA ALA A 105 3.76 7.27 7.68
C ALA A 105 3.45 8.78 7.88
N LEU A 106 2.18 9.18 7.87
CA LEU A 106 1.73 10.58 8.03
C LEU A 106 2.04 11.12 9.43
N SER A 107 1.80 10.31 10.47
CA SER A 107 2.00 10.70 11.87
C SER A 107 3.44 11.14 12.20
N GLN A 108 4.40 10.82 11.33
CA GLN A 108 5.81 11.20 11.49
C GLN A 108 6.22 12.42 10.67
N ALA A 109 5.52 12.70 9.57
CA ALA A 109 5.75 13.88 8.74
C ALA A 109 5.53 15.20 9.50
N SER A 110 4.63 15.15 10.49
CA SER A 110 4.17 16.30 11.26
C SER A 110 4.90 16.52 12.58
N GLN A 111 5.78 15.59 13.00
CA GLN A 111 6.56 15.78 14.22
C GLN A 111 7.80 16.62 13.93
N PRO A 112 8.00 17.76 14.64
CA PRO A 112 9.26 18.49 14.57
C PRO A 112 10.41 17.56 15.02
N PRO A 113 11.65 17.78 14.55
CA PRO A 113 12.81 17.05 15.03
C PRO A 113 13.06 17.39 16.50
N SER A 114 12.33 16.73 17.40
CA SER A 114 12.50 16.86 18.83
C SER A 114 13.86 16.29 19.18
N ASN A 115 14.73 17.13 19.75
CA ASN A 115 15.98 16.72 20.36
C ASN A 115 15.69 15.54 21.31
N LEU A 116 16.22 14.36 20.96
CA LEU A 116 16.21 13.16 21.77
C LEU A 116 17.13 13.36 22.97
N ASP A 117 16.64 14.06 23.97
CA ASP A 117 17.13 13.99 25.35
C ASP A 117 15.96 14.39 26.24
N ASP A 118 15.07 13.44 26.50
CA ASP A 118 14.42 13.28 27.80
C ASP A 118 13.55 12.02 27.74
N GLY A 119 14.00 11.02 28.48
CA GLY A 119 13.25 9.80 28.70
C GLY A 119 12.07 10.03 29.64
N VAL A 120 11.20 9.01 29.64
CA VAL A 120 10.19 8.72 30.67
C VAL A 120 8.90 9.56 30.61
N GLY A 121 7.84 8.92 30.12
CA GLY A 121 6.53 9.01 30.78
C GLY A 121 5.31 9.30 29.90
N ALA A 122 4.56 8.26 29.54
CA ALA A 122 3.09 8.17 29.72
C ALA A 122 2.58 6.77 29.29
N PRO A 123 1.93 5.98 30.17
CA PRO A 123 1.37 4.67 29.85
C PRO A 123 -0.09 4.68 29.36
N ASP A 124 -0.63 5.84 28.95
CA ASP A 124 -2.00 5.95 28.43
C ASP A 124 -2.00 6.43 26.96
N GLY A 125 -1.49 5.57 26.08
CA GLY A 125 -1.60 5.77 24.63
C GLY A 125 -2.98 5.33 24.11
N PRO A 126 -3.52 5.98 23.06
CA PRO A 126 -4.75 5.52 22.40
C PRO A 126 -4.60 4.06 21.98
N PRO A 127 -5.69 3.26 22.00
CA PRO A 127 -5.62 1.82 21.82
C PRO A 127 -4.91 1.50 20.52
N THR A 128 -3.69 0.96 20.63
CA THR A 128 -2.93 0.42 19.50
C THR A 128 -3.79 -0.65 18.85
N THR A 129 -4.47 -0.27 17.78
CA THR A 129 -5.35 -1.18 17.05
C THR A 129 -4.45 -2.24 16.44
N PRO A 130 -4.63 -3.52 16.78
CA PRO A 130 -3.74 -4.58 16.30
C PRO A 130 -3.76 -4.57 14.77
N GLY A 131 -2.60 -4.40 14.14
CA GLY A 131 -2.43 -4.36 12.67
C GLY A 131 -2.34 -2.97 12.03
N ILE A 132 -2.46 -1.89 12.81
CA ILE A 132 -1.95 -0.56 12.43
C ILE A 132 -0.50 -0.45 12.91
N VAL A 133 0.41 -0.10 12.01
CA VAL A 133 1.84 0.06 12.30
C VAL A 133 2.23 1.51 12.08
N ILE A 134 2.73 2.15 13.13
CA ILE A 134 3.23 3.53 13.06
C ILE A 134 4.72 3.46 12.71
N CYS A 135 5.13 4.22 11.69
CA CYS A 135 6.54 4.30 11.32
C CYS A 135 7.37 5.13 12.32
N PRO A 136 8.68 4.86 12.44
CA PRO A 136 9.62 5.77 13.10
C PRO A 136 9.85 7.05 12.27
N PRO A 137 10.44 8.12 12.86
CA PRO A 137 10.60 9.42 12.20
C PRO A 137 11.46 9.36 10.93
N LEU A 138 10.97 10.02 9.87
CA LEU A 138 11.52 10.02 8.52
C LEU A 138 12.39 11.27 8.28
N ALA A 139 13.42 11.48 9.10
CA ALA A 139 14.19 12.73 9.08
C ALA A 139 15.04 12.92 7.81
N THR A 140 15.68 11.86 7.29
CA THR A 140 16.56 11.92 6.10
C THR A 140 16.67 10.62 5.31
N SER A 141 16.12 9.51 5.82
CA SER A 141 16.21 8.20 5.19
C SER A 141 14.87 7.49 5.24
N LEU A 142 14.55 6.80 4.15
CA LEU A 142 13.36 5.95 4.03
C LEU A 142 13.59 4.52 4.54
N ARG A 143 14.75 4.25 5.13
CA ARG A 143 15.09 2.94 5.67
C ARG A 143 14.17 2.47 6.80
N PRO A 144 13.79 3.31 7.78
CA PRO A 144 12.84 2.88 8.82
C PRO A 144 11.48 2.48 8.25
N LEU A 145 10.99 3.20 7.23
CA LEU A 145 9.77 2.84 6.52
C LEU A 145 9.93 1.51 5.77
N TYR A 146 11.05 1.30 5.08
CA TYR A 146 11.34 0.03 4.43
C TYR A 146 11.34 -1.16 5.41
N ASP A 147 11.96 -0.99 6.58
CA ASP A 147 12.01 -2.04 7.61
C ASP A 147 10.60 -2.35 8.15
N VAL A 148 9.75 -1.32 8.33
CA VAL A 148 8.34 -1.49 8.69
C VAL A 148 7.55 -2.22 7.61
N ILE A 149 7.77 -1.90 6.34
CA ILE A 149 7.11 -2.60 5.21
C ILE A 149 7.53 -4.07 5.19
N GLN A 150 8.82 -4.35 5.42
CA GLN A 150 9.31 -5.72 5.52
C GLN A 150 8.61 -6.49 6.65
N GLN A 151 8.49 -5.89 7.83
CA GLN A 151 7.73 -6.50 8.93
C GLN A 151 6.25 -6.66 8.60
N ALA A 152 5.64 -5.73 7.87
CA ALA A 152 4.24 -5.83 7.45
C ALA A 152 4.00 -7.04 6.52
N PHE A 153 4.96 -7.35 5.64
CA PHE A 153 4.91 -8.56 4.80
C PHE A 153 4.97 -9.87 5.60
N GLU A 154 5.68 -9.86 6.74
CA GLU A 154 5.80 -11.00 7.66
C GLU A 154 4.55 -11.15 8.55
N ARG A 155 3.90 -10.04 8.91
CA ARG A 155 2.64 -10.03 9.70
C ARG A 155 1.42 -10.44 8.90
N LEU A 156 1.42 -10.23 7.59
CA LEU A 156 0.38 -10.76 6.72
C LEU A 156 0.31 -12.28 6.83
N SER A 157 -0.90 -12.84 6.81
CA SER A 157 -1.10 -14.29 6.88
C SER A 157 -0.17 -15.02 5.89
N PRO A 158 0.62 -16.01 6.34
CA PRO A 158 1.58 -16.72 5.49
C PRO A 158 0.88 -17.49 4.37
N ASN A 159 -0.40 -17.80 4.56
CA ASN A 159 -1.23 -18.52 3.59
C ASN A 159 -1.98 -17.57 2.64
N ALA A 160 -1.81 -16.26 2.77
CA ALA A 160 -2.53 -15.30 1.92
C ALA A 160 -2.03 -15.39 0.47
N VAL A 161 -2.96 -15.71 -0.43
CA VAL A 161 -2.69 -15.81 -1.87
C VAL A 161 -2.88 -14.43 -2.48
N GLY A 162 -1.94 -13.95 -3.29
CA GLY A 162 -2.09 -12.66 -3.98
C GLY A 162 -1.97 -11.47 -3.06
N LYS A 163 -0.74 -11.02 -2.79
CA LYS A 163 -0.46 -9.87 -1.91
C LYS A 163 -0.51 -8.56 -2.69
N LEU A 164 -1.25 -7.55 -2.26
CA LEU A 164 -1.21 -6.22 -2.86
C LEU A 164 -0.49 -5.25 -1.92
N LEU A 165 0.46 -4.49 -2.43
CA LEU A 165 1.09 -3.39 -1.74
C LEU A 165 0.65 -2.08 -2.39
N ILE A 166 0.04 -1.19 -1.61
CA ILE A 166 -0.37 0.15 -2.04
C ILE A 166 0.50 1.14 -1.27
N LEU A 167 1.24 1.96 -2.00
CA LEU A 167 1.99 3.09 -1.47
C LEU A 167 1.29 4.38 -1.90
N GLY A 168 0.71 5.10 -0.95
CA GLY A 168 0.04 6.36 -1.18
C GLY A 168 1.01 7.53 -1.31
N ASP A 169 0.68 8.43 -2.23
CA ASP A 169 1.31 9.73 -2.49
C ASP A 169 2.83 9.80 -2.23
N VAL A 170 3.58 9.18 -3.12
CA VAL A 170 5.05 9.24 -3.12
C VAL A 170 5.56 10.69 -3.26
N SER A 171 4.77 11.57 -3.87
CA SER A 171 5.13 12.99 -4.04
C SER A 171 5.26 13.69 -2.69
N THR A 172 4.41 13.32 -1.72
CA THR A 172 4.49 13.85 -0.35
C THR A 172 5.85 13.57 0.31
N LEU A 173 6.52 12.45 -0.02
CA LEU A 173 7.89 12.20 0.46
C LEU A 173 8.89 13.25 -0.03
N GLU A 174 8.77 13.70 -1.28
CA GLU A 174 9.62 14.75 -1.84
C GLU A 174 9.34 16.11 -1.19
N TRP A 175 8.07 16.42 -0.93
CA TRP A 175 7.65 17.62 -0.22
C TRP A 175 8.17 17.69 1.22
N MET A 176 8.40 16.55 1.87
CA MET A 176 9.06 16.47 3.17
C MET A 176 10.57 16.74 3.12
N GLY A 177 11.14 17.04 1.94
CA GLY A 177 12.56 17.32 1.76
C GLY A 177 13.43 16.08 1.52
N ILE A 178 12.81 14.92 1.29
CA ILE A 178 13.54 13.70 0.93
C ILE A 178 13.97 13.80 -0.54
N PRO A 179 15.26 13.60 -0.86
CA PRO A 179 15.73 13.75 -2.23
C PRO A 179 15.12 12.67 -3.14
N ALA A 180 14.76 13.06 -4.37
CA ALA A 180 14.16 12.16 -5.37
C ALA A 180 15.00 10.89 -5.64
N THR A 181 16.33 10.97 -5.49
CA THR A 181 17.23 9.80 -5.58
C THR A 181 16.97 8.79 -4.47
N GLU A 182 16.67 9.24 -3.26
CA GLU A 182 16.37 8.37 -2.12
C GLU A 182 14.97 7.76 -2.27
N VAL A 183 13.98 8.55 -2.71
CA VAL A 183 12.64 8.07 -3.07
C VAL A 183 12.71 6.99 -4.16
N SER A 184 13.51 7.24 -5.22
CA SER A 184 13.72 6.27 -6.30
C SER A 184 14.38 4.98 -5.82
N ARG A 185 15.38 5.07 -4.93
CA ARG A 185 16.02 3.89 -4.33
C ARG A 185 15.04 3.12 -3.45
N PHE A 186 14.24 3.81 -2.66
CA PHE A 186 13.22 3.24 -1.81
C PHE A 186 12.16 2.49 -2.63
N VAL A 187 11.58 3.11 -3.65
CA VAL A 187 10.60 2.46 -4.53
C VAL A 187 11.18 1.21 -5.18
N ARG A 188 12.44 1.26 -5.65
CA ARG A 188 13.14 0.08 -6.20
C ARG A 188 13.33 -1.02 -5.16
N ALA A 189 13.71 -0.67 -3.93
CA ALA A 189 13.90 -1.61 -2.83
C ALA A 189 12.56 -2.25 -2.43
N VAL A 190 11.50 -1.47 -2.28
CA VAL A 190 10.13 -1.94 -1.97
C VAL A 190 9.62 -2.85 -3.08
N ARG A 191 9.85 -2.52 -4.35
CA ARG A 191 9.54 -3.41 -5.48
C ARG A 191 10.29 -4.73 -5.37
N ALA A 192 11.59 -4.69 -5.11
CA ALA A 192 12.39 -5.90 -4.95
C ALA A 192 11.91 -6.77 -3.78
N LEU A 193 11.50 -6.13 -2.68
CA LEU A 193 10.88 -6.79 -1.53
C LEU A 193 9.55 -7.43 -1.89
N ALA A 194 8.67 -6.73 -2.59
CA ALA A 194 7.40 -7.27 -3.07
C ALA A 194 7.61 -8.47 -4.01
N VAL A 195 8.56 -8.39 -4.94
CA VAL A 195 8.93 -9.51 -5.83
C VAL A 195 9.53 -10.68 -5.06
N LYS A 196 10.37 -10.43 -4.05
CA LYS A 196 10.92 -11.47 -3.18
C LYS A 196 9.82 -12.16 -2.36
N ALA A 197 8.89 -11.38 -1.81
CA ALA A 197 7.70 -11.91 -1.14
C ALA A 197 6.77 -12.64 -2.12
N SER A 198 6.92 -12.38 -3.43
CA SER A 198 6.11 -13.00 -4.47
C SER A 198 6.46 -14.44 -4.81
N SER A 199 7.64 -14.91 -4.41
CA SER A 199 8.09 -16.29 -4.69
C SER A 199 7.16 -17.34 -4.09
N SER A 200 6.40 -16.97 -3.05
CA SER A 200 5.33 -17.79 -2.49
C SER A 200 3.96 -17.50 -3.11
N PHE A 201 3.64 -16.21 -3.39
CA PHE A 201 2.33 -15.79 -3.92
C PHE A 201 2.40 -14.47 -4.71
N PRO A 202 1.64 -14.28 -5.79
CA PRO A 202 1.80 -13.11 -6.67
C PRO A 202 1.63 -11.77 -5.93
N CYS A 203 2.66 -10.92 -5.85
CA CYS A 203 2.56 -9.60 -5.25
C CYS A 203 2.58 -8.48 -6.30
N ALA A 204 1.75 -7.46 -6.12
CA ALA A 204 1.75 -6.27 -6.97
C ALA A 204 1.97 -4.99 -6.16
N LEU A 205 2.62 -4.01 -6.77
CA LEU A 205 2.89 -2.69 -6.19
C LEU A 205 2.06 -1.63 -6.91
N VAL A 206 1.33 -0.83 -6.15
CA VAL A 206 0.61 0.35 -6.63
C VAL A 206 1.30 1.58 -6.01
N LEU A 207 1.69 2.51 -6.87
CA LEU A 207 2.27 3.81 -6.51
C LEU A 207 1.29 4.93 -6.81
#